data_AF-A0AAW1NNS6-F1
#
_entry.id   AF-A0AAW1NNS6-F1
#
_cell.length_a   1.000
_cell.length_b   1.000
_cell.length_c   1.000
_cell.angle_alpha   90.00
_cell.angle_beta   90.00
_cell.angle_gamma   90.00
#
_symmetry.space_group_name_H-M   'P 1'
#
loop_
_entity.id
_entity.type
_entity.pdbx_description
1 polymer ?
#
loop_
_entity_poly.entity_id
_entity_poly.type
_entity_poly.pdbx_seq_one_letter_code
_entity_poly.pdbx_strand_id
1 'polypeptide(L)' 'MDNEKEGFPITAIREIKLLKVLDNPNVIRLREIVRSVGFHGNNYKGSIYMVFDYMDHDLTGLLERRNYKLTLPQIKCY' A
#
# COMPACT_ATOMS: atom_id res chain seq x y z
N MET A 1 -22.58 -5.49 -7.21
CA MET A 1 -21.19 -6.00 -7.35
C MET A 1 -20.83 -5.79 -8.81
N ASP A 2 -20.67 -4.54 -9.22
CA ASP A 2 -20.74 -4.16 -10.64
C ASP A 2 -19.63 -3.15 -10.98
N ASN A 3 -18.37 -3.57 -10.83
CA ASN A 3 -17.21 -2.76 -11.23
C ASN A 3 -16.30 -3.45 -12.25
N GLU A 4 -16.66 -4.62 -12.77
CA GLU A 4 -15.81 -5.33 -13.75
C GLU A 4 -15.75 -4.63 -15.14
N LYS A 5 -16.48 -3.53 -15.35
CA LYS A 5 -16.42 -2.75 -16.60
C LYS A 5 -15.32 -1.67 -16.62
N GLU A 6 -14.75 -1.28 -15.48
CA GLU A 6 -13.75 -0.21 -15.41
C GLU A 6 -12.31 -0.70 -15.32
N GLY A 7 -11.83 -1.45 -16.32
CA GLY A 7 -10.39 -1.67 -16.57
C GLY A 7 -9.50 -1.86 -15.32
N PHE A 8 -8.31 -1.23 -15.32
CA PHE A 8 -7.47 -1.16 -14.13
C PHE A 8 -7.89 0.08 -13.29
N PRO A 9 -8.03 -0.02 -11.95
CA PRO A 9 -8.56 1.07 -11.15
C PRO A 9 -7.78 2.38 -11.33
N ILE A 10 -8.47 3.47 -11.68
CA ILE A 10 -7.83 4.78 -11.92
C ILE A 10 -7.06 5.31 -10.71
N THR A 11 -7.54 4.97 -9.50
CA THR A 11 -6.87 5.30 -8.24
C THR A 11 -5.51 4.62 -8.14
N ALA A 12 -5.43 3.34 -8.50
CA ALA A 12 -4.18 2.58 -8.50
C ALA A 12 -3.18 3.16 -9.53
N ILE A 13 -3.64 3.61 -10.71
CA ILE A 13 -2.78 4.28 -11.70
C ILE A 13 -2.18 5.55 -11.10
N ARG A 14 -3.01 6.38 -10.45
CA ARG A 14 -2.57 7.62 -9.83
C ARG A 14 -1.55 7.35 -8.73
N GLU A 15 -1.81 6.38 -7.86
CA GLU A 15 -0.91 5.97 -6.78
C GLU A 15 0.44 5.51 -7.32
N ILE A 16 0.45 4.61 -8.32
CA ILE A 16 1.69 4.16 -8.98
C ILE A 16 2.47 5.34 -9.56
N LYS A 17 1.80 6.26 -10.26
CA LYS A 17 2.46 7.41 -10.89
C LYS A 17 3.09 8.33 -9.85
N LEU A 18 2.39 8.59 -8.74
CA LEU A 18 2.90 9.43 -7.66
C LEU A 18 4.06 8.74 -6.93
N LEU A 19 3.90 7.48 -6.53
CA LEU A 19 4.93 6.74 -5.80
C LEU A 19 6.19 6.47 -6.63
N LYS A 20 6.10 6.50 -7.97
CA LYS A 20 7.29 6.42 -8.85
C LYS A 20 8.14 7.69 -8.85
N VAL A 21 7.57 8.86 -8.55
CA VAL A 21 8.29 10.15 -8.57
C VAL A 21 8.62 10.68 -7.18
N LEU A 22 7.96 10.17 -6.15
CA LEU A 22 8.22 10.53 -4.75
C LEU A 22 9.45 9.76 -4.25
N ASP A 23 10.53 10.50 -4.00
CA ASP A 23 11.75 10.00 -3.36
C ASP A 23 12.01 10.80 -2.09
N ASN A 24 11.47 10.33 -0.97
CA ASN A 24 11.56 11.00 0.32
C ASN A 24 11.62 9.96 1.45
N PRO A 25 12.47 10.13 2.47
CA PRO A 25 12.64 9.17 3.56
C PRO A 25 11.37 8.94 4.40
N ASN A 26 10.38 9.83 4.35
CA ASN A 26 9.13 9.74 5.10
C ASN A 26 7.94 9.27 4.24
N VAL A 27 8.16 8.92 2.97
CA VAL A 27 7.14 8.36 2.07
C VAL A 27 7.54 6.94 1.69
N ILE A 28 6.60 6.00 1.77
CA ILE A 28 6.88 4.60 1.43
C ILE A 28 7.27 4.48 -0.06
N ARG A 29 8.34 3.74 -0.33
CA ARG A 29 8.87 3.58 -1.68
C ARG A 29 8.22 2.39 -2.38
N LEU A 30 7.64 2.63 -3.56
CA LEU A 30 7.26 1.57 -4.49
C LEU A 30 8.53 0.92 -5.05
N ARG A 31 8.79 -0.34 -4.69
CA ARG A 31 9.96 -1.11 -5.15
C ARG A 31 9.76 -1.61 -6.57
N GLU A 32 8.63 -2.26 -6.81
CA GLU A 32 8.30 -2.84 -8.11
C GLU A 32 6.79 -3.10 -8.24
N ILE A 33 6.38 -3.45 -9.46
CA ILE A 33 5.02 -3.90 -9.77
C ILE A 33 5.17 -5.29 -10.37
N VAL A 34 4.57 -6.29 -9.73
CA VAL A 34 4.58 -7.67 -10.20
C VAL A 34 3.19 -8.08 -10.68
N ARG A 35 3.14 -8.98 -11.66
CA ARG A 35 1.87 -9.51 -12.20
C ARG A 35 1.83 -11.02 -12.11
N SER A 36 0.71 -11.57 -11.66
CA SER A 36 0.43 -12.99 -11.81
C SER A 36 -0.09 -13.28 -13.21
N VAL A 37 0.19 -14.48 -13.69
CA VAL A 37 -0.32 -14.94 -14.98
C VAL A 37 -1.75 -15.43 -14.79
N GLY A 38 -2.61 -15.16 -15.77
CA GLY A 38 -3.94 -15.75 -15.83
C GLY A 38 -3.86 -17.26 -16.04
N PHE A 39 -4.67 -18.03 -15.33
CA PHE A 39 -4.83 -19.46 -15.52
C PHE A 39 -6.32 -19.84 -15.49
N HIS A 40 -6.66 -21.08 -15.86
CA HIS A 40 -8.05 -21.50 -16.04
C HIS A 40 -8.93 -21.22 -14.80
N GLY A 41 -8.39 -21.43 -13.60
CA GLY A 41 -9.10 -21.19 -12.33
C GLY A 41 -9.33 -19.71 -11.96
N ASN A 42 -8.72 -18.75 -12.68
CA ASN A 42 -8.99 -17.32 -12.49
C ASN A 42 -9.61 -16.66 -13.73
N ASN A 43 -10.29 -17.44 -14.58
CA ASN A 43 -10.83 -16.98 -15.87
C ASN A 43 -9.76 -16.33 -16.75
N TYR A 44 -8.52 -16.82 -16.67
CA TYR A 44 -7.36 -16.25 -17.36
C TYR A 44 -7.08 -14.77 -17.01
N LYS A 45 -7.60 -14.27 -15.89
CA LYS A 45 -7.34 -12.90 -15.39
C LYS A 45 -6.12 -12.91 -14.47
N GLY A 46 -5.05 -12.24 -14.88
CA GLY A 46 -3.90 -11.98 -13.99
C GLY A 46 -4.22 -10.91 -12.92
N SER A 47 -3.48 -10.93 -11.83
CA SER A 47 -3.52 -9.91 -10.77
C SER A 47 -2.26 -9.05 -10.81
N ILE A 48 -2.36 -7.82 -10.32
CA ILE A 48 -1.24 -6.88 -10.23
C ILE A 48 -1.00 -6.59 -8.75
N TYR A 49 0.27 -6.58 -8.34
CA TYR A 49 0.68 -6.31 -6.97
C TYR A 49 1.71 -5.19 -6.98
N MET A 50 1.56 -4.26 -6.03
CA MET A 50 2.55 -3.23 -5.73
C MET A 50 3.42 -3.74 -4.58
N VAL A 51 4.74 -3.71 -4.76
CA VAL A 51 5.70 -4.21 -3.77
C VAL A 51 6.32 -3.02 -3.04
N PHE A 52 6.32 -3.08 -1.71
CA PHE A 52 6.82 -2.04 -0.82
C PHE A 52 7.78 -2.63 0.21
N ASP A 53 8.57 -1.76 0.85
CA ASP A 53 9.26 -2.13 2.08
C ASP A 53 8.24 -2.44 3.18
N TYR A 54 8.49 -3.49 3.95
CA TYR A 54 7.65 -3.83 5.09
C TYR A 54 7.83 -2.80 6.21
N MET A 55 6.72 -2.35 6.77
CA MET A 55 6.68 -1.49 7.96
C MET A 55 6.10 -2.31 9.09
N ASP A 56 6.84 -2.44 10.20
CA ASP A 56 6.45 -3.32 11.31
C ASP A 56 5.11 -2.92 11.94
N HIS A 57 4.82 -1.62 11.94
CA HIS A 57 3.70 -1.04 12.66
C HIS A 57 3.06 0.09 11.87
N ASP A 58 1.74 0.21 11.99
CA ASP A 58 1.00 1.44 11.72
C ASP A 58 0.66 2.15 13.05
N LEU A 59 0.41 3.45 12.97
CA LEU A 59 0.19 4.25 14.19
C LEU A 59 -1.10 3.85 14.92
N THR A 60 -2.17 3.51 14.20
CA THR A 60 -3.42 3.05 14.83
C THR A 60 -3.17 1.80 15.66
N GLY A 61 -2.49 0.81 15.07
CA GLY A 61 -2.11 -0.42 15.76
C GLY A 61 -1.16 -0.21 16.94
N LEU A 62 -0.32 0.83 16.92
CA LEU A 62 0.50 1.21 18.09
C LEU A 62 -0.34 1.84 19.21
N LEU A 63 -1.28 2.71 18.86
CA LEU A 63 -2.11 3.44 19.83
C LEU A 63 -3.13 2.54 20.53
N GLU A 64 -3.62 1.50 19.86
CA GLU A 64 -4.56 0.53 20.43
C GLU A 64 -3.90 -0.46 21.41
N ARG A 65 -2.57 -0.60 21.37
CA ARG A 65 -1.83 -1.47 22.29
C ARG A 65 -1.78 -0.89 23.70
N ARG A 66 -2.49 -1.52 24.64
CA ARG A 66 -2.52 -1.12 26.06
C ARG A 66 -1.14 -0.96 26.71
N ASN A 67 -0.14 -1.69 26.22
CA ASN A 67 1.22 -1.71 26.77
C ASN A 67 2.20 -0.80 26.01
N TYR A 68 1.76 -0.08 24.98
CA TYR A 68 2.59 0.87 24.26
C TYR A 68 2.14 2.29 24.58
N LYS A 69 3.02 3.06 25.22
CA LYS A 69 2.78 4.47 25.53
C LYS A 69 3.81 5.32 24.83
N LEU A 70 3.33 6.22 23.97
CA LEU A 70 4.16 7.26 23.39
C LEU A 70 4.68 8.19 24.50
N THR A 71 5.93 8.61 24.36
CA THR A 71 6.52 9.64 25.24
C THR A 71 5.91 11.01 24.93
N LEU A 72 5.99 11.94 25.89
CA LEU A 72 5.42 13.28 25.69
C LEU A 72 5.95 13.99 24.42
N PRO A 73 7.24 13.92 24.05
CA PRO A 73 7.71 14.46 22.78
C PRO A 73 7.07 13.79 21.55
N GLN A 74 6.93 12.46 21.55
CA GLN A 74 6.30 11.73 20.44
C GLN A 74 4.82 12.08 20.29
N ILE A 75 4.12 12.34 21.40
CA ILE A 75 2.73 12.82 21.39
C ILE A 75 2.65 14.23 20.77
N LYS A 76 3.64 15.10 21.04
CA LYS A 76 3.63 16.51 20.58
C LYS A 76 4.14 16.71 19.14
N CYS A 77 4.88 15.75 18.61
CA CYS A 77 5.32 15.73 17.22
C CYS A 77 4.27 15.13 16.26
N TYR A 78 3.15 14.66 16.83
CA TYR A 78 1.93 14.31 16.13
C TYR A 78 0.96 15.49 16.18
#